data_AF-A0A935Z9N7-F1
#
_entry.id   AF-A0A935Z9N7-F1
#
_cell.length_a   1.000
_cell.length_b   1.000
_cell.length_c   1.000
_cell.angle_alpha   90.00
_cell.angle_beta   90.00
_cell.angle_gamma   90.00
#
_symmetry.space_group_name_H-M   'P 1'
#
loop_
_entity.id
_entity.type
_entity.pdbx_description
1 polymer ?
#
loop_
_entity_poly.entity_id
_entity_poly.type
_entity_poly.pdbx_seq_one_letter_code
_entity_poly.pdbx_strand_id
1 'polypeptide(L)'
;MYVVALVRLGSAPADEAKHLSRELGLAPYEATQLLLRGTPTITLRTNDRREAELHLGNLSRRGHEAVGFDASAVVPSSEMGEVRTFAFRPDALSVEVRGRAEMAVPYEDFLCFVRAVHRVTERHTEVKAERVIDFRKIALTGGLMMSKTLEKEQTTRVEEREHVLYVFRRTAQPLLLGAQRAKYTGLGEELRPTQLANFERTIELLRSHAPFAPYDARLVTLRTPQSHLSVSARGQETVSSAGGVDVLAHVVAMALSRSGENPYRDAR
;
A
#
# COMPACT_ATOMS: atom_id res chain seq x y z
N MET A 1 3.61 8.47 17.60
CA MET A 1 3.91 9.42 16.51
C MET A 1 2.59 9.77 15.88
N TYR A 2 2.24 11.05 15.78
CA TYR A 2 0.99 11.50 15.19
C TYR A 2 1.11 11.71 13.69
N VAL A 3 0.08 11.30 12.96
CA VAL A 3 -0.02 11.39 11.51
C VAL A 3 -1.30 12.13 11.16
N VAL A 4 -1.20 13.09 10.24
CA VAL A 4 -2.36 13.75 9.63
C VAL A 4 -2.37 13.44 8.14
N ALA A 5 -3.54 13.02 7.66
CA ALA A 5 -3.76 12.67 6.28
C ALA A 5 -4.95 13.42 5.70
N LEU A 6 -4.74 14.00 4.53
CA LEU A 6 -5.76 14.60 3.70
C LEU A 6 -6.43 13.50 2.85
N VAL A 7 -7.73 13.31 3.02
CA VAL A 7 -8.51 12.23 2.38
C VAL A 7 -9.26 12.70 1.15
N ARG A 8 -9.79 13.93 1.19
CA ARG A 8 -10.46 14.59 0.08
C ARG A 8 -10.20 16.10 0.13
N LEU A 9 -9.86 16.66 -1.02
CA LEU A 9 -9.74 18.12 -1.18
C LEU A 9 -11.13 18.76 -1.28
N GLY A 10 -11.37 19.83 -0.52
CA GLY A 10 -12.53 20.71 -0.69
C GLY A 10 -12.27 21.91 -1.61
N SER A 11 -11.04 22.06 -2.10
CA SER A 11 -10.59 23.17 -2.95
C SER A 11 -9.60 22.68 -4.03
N ALA A 12 -9.18 23.57 -4.92
CA ALA A 12 -8.20 23.23 -5.94
C ALA A 12 -6.83 22.88 -5.31
N PRO A 13 -6.12 21.84 -5.79
CA PRO A 13 -4.82 21.45 -5.24
C PRO A 13 -3.81 22.60 -5.19
N ALA A 14 -3.81 23.49 -6.19
CA ALA A 14 -2.89 24.62 -6.26
C ALA A 14 -3.13 25.66 -5.15
N ASP A 15 -4.36 25.81 -4.69
CA ASP A 15 -4.68 26.73 -3.60
C ASP A 15 -4.31 26.13 -2.25
N GLU A 16 -4.59 24.84 -2.04
CA GLU A 16 -4.18 24.17 -0.81
C GLU A 16 -2.66 24.03 -0.69
N ALA A 17 -1.94 23.87 -1.80
CA ALA A 17 -0.47 23.84 -1.80
C ALA A 17 0.14 25.12 -1.19
N LYS A 18 -0.46 26.29 -1.42
CA LYS A 18 -0.02 27.56 -0.84
C LYS A 18 -0.20 27.58 0.68
N HIS A 19 -1.31 27.03 1.17
CA HIS A 19 -1.58 26.92 2.60
C HIS A 19 -0.62 25.93 3.26
N LEU A 20 -0.46 24.73 2.71
CA LEU A 20 0.47 23.71 3.22
C LEU A 20 1.91 24.20 3.26
N SER A 21 2.37 24.89 2.21
CA SER A 21 3.72 25.45 2.16
C SER A 21 3.99 26.41 3.32
N ARG A 22 3.05 27.33 3.61
CA ARG A 22 3.18 28.29 4.72
C ARG A 22 3.05 27.62 6.08
N GLU A 23 2.11 26.70 6.21
CA GLU A 23 1.75 26.06 7.47
C GLU A 23 2.82 25.07 7.95
N LEU A 24 3.41 24.32 7.02
CA LEU A 24 4.38 23.26 7.30
C LEU A 24 5.83 23.66 7.01
N GLY A 25 6.07 24.90 6.57
CA GLY A 25 7.39 25.38 6.16
C GLY A 25 7.97 24.66 4.93
N LEU A 26 7.13 24.01 4.13
CA LEU A 26 7.56 23.32 2.91
C LEU A 26 7.82 24.31 1.78
N ALA A 27 8.76 23.98 0.89
CA ALA A 27 8.89 24.75 -0.34
C ALA A 27 7.59 24.64 -1.18
N PRO A 28 7.16 25.70 -1.90
CA PRO A 28 5.92 25.66 -2.69
C PRO A 28 5.87 24.51 -3.71
N TYR A 29 7.03 24.16 -4.27
CA TYR A 29 7.17 23.01 -5.17
C TYR A 29 6.87 21.69 -4.45
N GLU A 30 7.38 21.49 -3.22
CA GLU A 30 7.17 20.28 -2.44
C GLU A 30 5.70 20.10 -2.06
N ALA A 31 5.04 21.16 -1.60
CA ALA A 31 3.61 21.14 -1.28
C ALA A 31 2.77 20.81 -2.52
N THR A 32 3.14 21.35 -3.69
CA THR A 32 2.47 21.03 -4.96
C THR A 32 2.67 19.56 -5.34
N GLN A 33 3.91 19.06 -5.26
CA GLN A 33 4.23 17.66 -5.55
C GLN A 33 3.51 16.69 -4.60
N LEU A 34 3.32 17.08 -3.34
CA LEU A 34 2.58 16.30 -2.36
C LEU A 34 1.11 16.10 -2.78
N LEU A 35 0.46 17.15 -3.27
CA LEU A 35 -0.96 17.11 -3.65
C LEU A 35 -1.18 16.54 -5.06
N LEU A 36 -0.24 16.69 -5.98
CA LEU A 36 -0.30 16.10 -7.33
C LEU A 36 -0.27 14.57 -7.33
N ARG A 37 0.11 13.94 -6.21
CA ARG A 37 0.06 12.48 -6.04
C ARG A 37 -1.37 11.93 -5.98
N GLY A 38 -2.33 12.80 -5.67
CA GLY A 38 -3.72 12.44 -5.41
C GLY A 38 -4.01 12.30 -3.92
N THR A 39 -5.24 11.92 -3.60
CA THR A 39 -5.70 11.67 -2.23
C THR A 39 -6.15 10.21 -2.06
N PRO A 40 -5.95 9.60 -0.87
CA PRO A 40 -5.40 10.20 0.34
C PRO A 40 -3.89 10.47 0.27
N THR A 41 -3.43 11.47 1.02
CA THR A 41 -2.00 11.81 1.15
C THR A 41 -1.66 12.19 2.59
N ILE A 42 -0.48 11.79 3.05
CA ILE A 42 0.01 12.15 4.39
C ILE A 42 0.61 13.55 4.32
N THR A 43 0.02 14.51 5.05
CA THR A 43 0.47 15.91 5.02
C THR A 43 1.40 16.23 6.18
N LEU A 44 1.27 15.55 7.32
CA LEU A 44 2.11 15.78 8.49
C LEU A 44 2.41 14.46 9.23
N ARG A 45 3.65 14.33 9.71
CA ARG A 45 4.09 13.36 10.71
C ARG A 45 4.86 14.10 11.78
N THR A 46 4.44 14.00 13.03
CA THR A 46 5.06 14.71 14.15
C THR A 46 4.95 13.90 15.43
N ASN A 47 5.82 14.17 16.40
CA ASN A 47 5.67 13.65 17.76
C ASN A 47 4.86 14.61 18.66
N ASP A 48 4.56 15.82 18.19
CA ASP A 48 3.74 16.79 18.92
C ASP A 48 2.25 16.63 18.56
N ARG A 49 1.46 16.19 19.55
CA ARG A 49 0.01 16.02 19.41
C ARG A 49 -0.69 17.34 19.06
N ARG A 50 -0.26 18.46 19.65
CA ARG A 50 -0.91 19.77 19.45
C ARG A 50 -0.68 20.28 18.05
N GLU A 51 0.51 20.07 17.50
CA GLU A 51 0.83 20.39 16.11
C GLU A 51 -0.06 19.59 15.15
N ALA A 52 -0.23 18.28 15.40
CA ALA A 52 -1.11 17.43 14.59
C ALA A 52 -2.58 17.86 14.66
N GLU A 53 -3.09 18.18 15.85
CA GLU A 53 -4.46 18.67 16.07
C GLU A 53 -4.69 20.03 15.40
N LEU A 54 -3.74 20.95 15.51
CA LEU A 54 -3.79 22.26 14.86
C LEU A 54 -3.86 22.10 13.34
N HIS A 55 -2.99 21.26 12.78
CA HIS A 55 -2.95 20.99 11.34
C HIS A 55 -4.25 20.33 10.83
N LEU A 56 -4.77 19.35 11.57
CA LEU A 56 -6.06 18.72 11.28
C LEU A 56 -7.22 19.74 11.31
N GLY A 57 -7.23 20.61 12.32
CA GLY A 57 -8.23 21.67 12.45
C GLY A 57 -8.16 22.71 11.33
N ASN A 58 -6.95 23.05 10.89
CA ASN A 58 -6.69 23.92 9.75
C ASN A 58 -7.24 23.34 8.44
N LEU A 59 -6.95 22.06 8.14
CA LEU A 59 -7.52 21.37 6.99
C LEU A 59 -9.04 21.33 7.03
N SER A 60 -9.61 20.99 8.20
CA SER A 60 -11.06 20.90 8.38
C SER A 60 -11.75 22.25 8.18
N ARG A 61 -11.18 23.35 8.71
CA ARG A 61 -11.71 24.72 8.51
C ARG A 61 -11.72 25.16 7.06
N ARG A 62 -10.78 24.66 6.25
CA ARG A 62 -10.71 24.91 4.80
C ARG A 62 -11.64 24.00 3.98
N GLY A 63 -12.47 23.17 4.64
CA GLY A 63 -13.45 22.30 3.99
C GLY A 63 -12.89 20.97 3.49
N HIS A 64 -11.68 20.59 3.92
CA HIS A 64 -11.09 19.31 3.55
C HIS A 64 -11.60 18.17 4.42
N GLU A 65 -11.73 16.98 3.83
CA GLU A 65 -11.85 15.76 4.62
C GLU A 65 -10.44 15.30 5.01
N ALA A 66 -10.17 15.29 6.32
CA ALA A 66 -8.88 14.89 6.87
C ALA A 66 -9.04 14.02 8.11
N VAL A 67 -8.05 13.18 8.35
CA VAL A 67 -7.97 12.32 9.54
C VAL A 67 -6.63 12.55 10.24
N GLY A 68 -6.66 12.56 11.57
CA GLY A 68 -5.48 12.54 12.43
C GLY A 68 -5.54 11.33 13.34
N PHE A 69 -4.41 10.66 13.56
CA PHE A 69 -4.31 9.44 14.36
C PHE A 69 -2.87 9.24 14.86
N ASP A 70 -2.69 8.44 15.92
CA ASP A 70 -1.35 7.93 16.28
C ASP A 70 -0.99 6.74 15.37
N ALA A 71 0.23 6.72 14.84
CA ALA A 71 0.73 5.70 13.93
C ALA A 71 0.67 4.28 14.51
N SER A 72 0.65 4.11 15.84
CA SER A 72 0.42 2.82 16.51
C SER A 72 -0.97 2.23 16.24
N ALA A 73 -1.92 3.02 15.77
CA ALA A 73 -3.24 2.54 15.32
C ALA A 73 -3.20 1.83 13.95
N VAL A 74 -2.06 1.87 13.23
CA VAL A 74 -1.89 1.19 11.94
C VAL A 74 -1.39 -0.22 12.20
N VAL A 75 -2.17 -1.21 11.81
CA VAL A 75 -1.73 -2.61 11.78
C VAL A 75 -0.93 -2.82 10.49
N PRO A 76 0.36 -3.19 10.53
CA PRO A 76 1.10 -3.48 9.31
C PRO A 76 0.58 -4.77 8.65
N SER A 77 0.66 -4.85 7.32
CA SER A 77 0.22 -6.00 6.53
C SER A 77 0.81 -7.35 6.97
N SER A 78 2.02 -7.34 7.55
CA SER A 78 2.67 -8.53 8.14
C SER A 78 2.03 -9.04 9.41
N GLU A 79 1.29 -8.20 10.13
CA GLU A 79 0.56 -8.55 11.36
C GLU A 79 -0.94 -8.77 11.12
N MET A 80 -1.44 -8.38 9.94
CA MET A 80 -2.81 -8.67 9.52
C MET A 80 -3.03 -10.17 9.31
N GLY A 81 -4.28 -10.60 9.50
CA GLY A 81 -4.66 -11.96 9.16
C GLY A 81 -4.66 -12.18 7.64
N GLU A 82 -3.61 -12.80 7.11
CA GLU A 82 -3.54 -13.16 5.68
C GLU A 82 -4.51 -14.30 5.36
N VAL A 83 -5.55 -14.01 4.56
CA VAL A 83 -6.55 -14.99 4.14
C VAL A 83 -5.98 -15.90 3.06
N ARG A 84 -5.92 -17.20 3.33
CA ARG A 84 -5.40 -18.22 2.41
C ARG A 84 -6.50 -19.02 1.75
N THR A 85 -7.49 -19.43 2.52
CA THR A 85 -8.67 -20.14 2.02
C THR A 85 -9.90 -19.42 2.58
N PHE A 86 -11.00 -19.42 1.86
CA PHE A 86 -12.26 -18.88 2.35
C PHE A 86 -13.44 -19.68 1.80
N ALA A 87 -14.61 -19.53 2.40
CA ALA A 87 -15.87 -20.03 1.88
C ALA A 87 -17.01 -19.08 2.29
N PHE A 88 -17.89 -18.75 1.34
CA PHE A 88 -19.10 -17.99 1.64
C PHE A 88 -20.13 -18.91 2.31
N ARG A 89 -20.60 -18.51 3.49
CA ARG A 89 -21.73 -19.15 4.20
C ARG A 89 -22.92 -18.18 4.21
N PRO A 90 -24.12 -18.59 4.59
CA PRO A 90 -25.28 -17.69 4.58
C PRO A 90 -25.12 -16.44 5.47
N ASP A 91 -24.44 -16.57 6.61
CA ASP A 91 -24.33 -15.57 7.68
C ASP A 91 -22.91 -15.04 7.93
N ALA A 92 -21.90 -15.74 7.42
CA ALA A 92 -20.50 -15.40 7.64
C ALA A 92 -19.59 -15.78 6.46
N LEU A 93 -18.44 -15.13 6.39
CA LEU A 93 -17.31 -15.62 5.60
C LEU A 93 -16.47 -16.55 6.49
N SER A 94 -16.38 -17.83 6.11
CA SER A 94 -15.38 -18.71 6.72
C SER A 94 -14.01 -18.39 6.12
N VAL A 95 -12.99 -18.18 6.95
CA VAL A 95 -11.63 -17.88 6.50
C VAL A 95 -10.61 -18.72 7.23
N GLU A 96 -9.65 -19.24 6.47
CA GLU A 96 -8.41 -19.80 6.98
C GLU A 96 -7.33 -18.72 6.87
N VAL A 97 -6.87 -18.24 8.02
CA VAL A 97 -5.79 -17.26 8.11
C VAL A 97 -4.46 -17.99 8.27
N ARG A 98 -3.41 -17.53 7.58
CA ARG A 98 -2.07 -18.13 7.66
C ARG A 98 -1.65 -18.37 9.12
N GLY A 99 -1.38 -19.62 9.46
CA GLY A 99 -0.90 -20.02 10.79
C GLY A 99 -1.96 -19.98 11.89
N ARG A 100 -3.25 -19.85 11.55
CA ARG A 100 -4.37 -19.90 12.49
C ARG A 100 -5.40 -20.93 12.03
N ALA A 101 -6.22 -21.40 12.97
CA ALA A 101 -7.37 -22.24 12.64
C ALA A 101 -8.40 -21.45 11.81
N GLU A 102 -9.26 -22.19 11.11
CA GLU A 102 -10.42 -21.63 10.41
C GLU A 102 -11.30 -20.84 11.40
N MET A 103 -11.77 -19.67 10.97
CA MET A 103 -12.67 -18.82 11.74
C MET A 103 -13.81 -18.31 10.88
N ALA A 104 -15.01 -18.21 11.46
CA ALA A 104 -16.14 -17.54 10.85
C ALA A 104 -16.08 -16.05 11.16
N VAL A 105 -16.18 -15.20 10.12
CA VAL A 105 -16.31 -13.75 10.25
C VAL A 105 -17.72 -13.37 9.84
N PRO A 106 -18.60 -13.02 10.80
CA PRO A 106 -19.95 -12.55 10.50
C PRO A 106 -19.91 -11.40 9.50
N TYR A 107 -20.83 -11.37 8.54
CA TYR A 107 -20.84 -10.28 7.55
C TYR A 107 -20.96 -8.92 8.24
N GLU A 108 -21.75 -8.83 9.32
CA GLU A 108 -21.96 -7.61 10.13
C GLU A 108 -20.69 -7.07 10.79
N ASP A 109 -19.68 -7.91 11.00
CA ASP A 109 -18.38 -7.51 11.55
C ASP A 109 -17.50 -6.77 10.52
N PHE A 110 -17.85 -6.80 9.23
CA PHE A 110 -17.14 -6.02 8.23
C PHE A 110 -17.43 -4.52 8.41
N LEU A 111 -16.35 -3.77 8.67
CA LEU A 111 -16.39 -2.32 8.79
C LEU A 111 -16.34 -1.67 7.41
N CYS A 112 -15.35 -2.04 6.59
CA CYS A 112 -15.21 -1.56 5.21
C CYS A 112 -14.18 -2.41 4.44
N PHE A 113 -14.22 -2.28 3.12
CA PHE A 113 -13.29 -2.93 2.20
C PHE A 113 -12.47 -1.89 1.44
N VAL A 114 -11.14 -2.00 1.48
CA VAL A 114 -10.24 -1.10 0.74
C VAL A 114 -9.38 -1.90 -0.22
N ARG A 115 -9.55 -1.70 -1.54
CA ARG A 115 -8.71 -2.34 -2.57
C ARG A 115 -7.49 -1.47 -2.85
N ALA A 116 -6.32 -2.09 -2.93
CA ALA A 116 -5.05 -1.45 -3.25
C ALA A 116 -4.16 -2.32 -4.14
N VAL A 117 -2.98 -1.80 -4.47
CA VAL A 117 -1.90 -2.54 -5.14
C VAL A 117 -0.64 -2.46 -4.30
N HIS A 118 -0.12 -3.60 -3.87
CA HIS A 118 1.22 -3.72 -3.29
C HIS A 118 2.24 -3.79 -4.41
N ARG A 119 3.36 -3.07 -4.26
CA ARG A 119 4.49 -3.14 -5.19
C ARG A 119 5.72 -3.63 -4.45
N VAL A 120 6.30 -4.72 -4.93
CA VAL A 120 7.62 -5.20 -4.52
C VAL A 120 8.57 -4.92 -5.68
N THR A 121 9.58 -4.09 -5.45
CA THR A 121 10.66 -3.87 -6.41
C THR A 121 11.88 -4.59 -5.90
N GLU A 122 12.29 -5.65 -6.59
CA GLU A 122 13.58 -6.29 -6.36
C GLU A 122 14.61 -5.70 -7.32
N ARG A 123 15.72 -5.20 -6.76
CA ARG A 123 16.89 -4.74 -7.50
C ARG A 123 17.98 -5.79 -7.38
N HIS A 124 18.28 -6.44 -8.50
CA HIS A 124 19.41 -7.35 -8.61
C HIS A 124 20.57 -6.58 -9.28
N THR A 125 21.63 -6.30 -8.52
CA THR A 125 22.88 -5.77 -9.06
C THR A 125 23.80 -6.95 -9.33
N GLU A 126 23.80 -7.47 -10.55
CA GLU A 126 24.75 -8.51 -10.95
C GLU A 126 25.96 -7.84 -11.60
N VAL A 127 27.13 -7.94 -10.96
CA VAL A 127 28.40 -7.51 -11.58
C VAL A 127 28.88 -8.64 -12.48
N LYS A 128 28.60 -8.56 -13.79
CA LYS A 128 29.19 -9.48 -14.77
C LYS A 128 30.53 -8.91 -15.26
N ALA A 129 31.61 -9.59 -14.89
CA ALA A 129 32.94 -9.33 -15.43
C ALA A 129 33.05 -10.02 -16.80
N GLU A 130 32.90 -9.28 -17.89
CA GLU A 130 33.14 -9.80 -19.24
C GLU A 130 34.60 -9.49 -19.65
N ARG A 131 35.35 -10.52 -20.07
CA ARG A 131 36.68 -10.36 -20.66
C ARG A 131 36.50 -10.08 -22.16
N VAL A 132 36.72 -8.84 -22.58
CA VAL A 132 36.69 -8.46 -23.98
C VAL A 132 38.13 -8.40 -24.52
N ILE A 133 38.36 -9.04 -25.67
CA ILE A 133 39.68 -9.06 -26.32
C ILE A 133 39.91 -7.70 -26.99
N ASP A 134 41.02 -7.03 -26.65
CA ASP A 134 41.35 -5.71 -27.19
C ASP A 134 42.07 -5.83 -28.54
N PHE A 135 41.29 -5.88 -29.62
CA PHE A 135 41.80 -6.04 -30.98
C PHE A 135 42.71 -4.88 -31.46
N ARG A 136 42.67 -3.70 -30.82
CA ARG A 136 43.50 -2.55 -31.20
C ARG A 136 44.96 -2.69 -30.77
N LYS A 137 45.27 -3.52 -29.77
CA LYS A 137 46.65 -3.78 -29.33
C LYS A 137 47.35 -4.90 -30.09
N ILE A 138 46.63 -5.67 -30.91
CA ILE A 138 47.17 -6.84 -31.63
C ILE A 138 48.19 -6.44 -32.71
N ALA A 139 48.06 -5.26 -33.31
CA ALA A 139 48.97 -4.81 -34.36
C ALA A 139 50.35 -4.33 -33.86
N LEU A 140 50.51 -4.07 -32.56
CA LEU A 140 51.71 -3.43 -32.00
C LEU A 140 52.63 -4.37 -31.19
N THR A 141 52.19 -5.58 -30.83
CA THR A 141 52.91 -6.44 -29.85
C THR A 141 53.29 -7.83 -30.34
N GLY A 142 53.17 -8.13 -31.65
CA GLY A 142 53.70 -9.38 -32.19
C GLY A 142 53.15 -10.65 -31.55
N GLY A 143 51.84 -10.72 -31.29
CA GLY A 143 51.14 -11.99 -31.06
C GLY A 143 50.68 -12.34 -29.64
N LEU A 144 50.72 -11.44 -28.65
CA LEU A 144 50.09 -11.73 -27.34
C LEU A 144 48.71 -11.06 -27.17
N MET A 145 47.66 -11.88 -27.01
CA MET A 145 46.30 -11.46 -26.68
C MET A 145 46.23 -10.90 -25.25
N MET A 146 45.98 -9.60 -25.09
CA MET A 146 45.57 -9.03 -23.81
C MET A 146 44.05 -8.86 -23.75
N SER A 147 43.40 -9.57 -22.83
CA SER A 147 41.98 -9.39 -22.50
C SER A 147 41.82 -8.19 -21.56
N LYS A 148 40.91 -7.26 -21.86
CA LYS A 148 40.47 -6.22 -20.93
C LYS A 148 39.20 -6.72 -20.22
N THR A 149 39.22 -6.76 -18.89
CA THR A 149 38.02 -7.02 -18.10
C THR A 149 37.17 -5.74 -18.09
N LEU A 150 35.95 -5.81 -18.61
CA LEU A 150 34.94 -4.76 -18.47
C LEU A 150 33.96 -5.22 -17.41
N GLU A 151 33.90 -4.49 -16.30
CA GLU A 151 32.83 -4.62 -15.33
C GLU A 151 31.57 -3.99 -15.92
N LYS A 152 30.58 -4.80 -16.27
CA LYS A 152 29.28 -4.31 -16.73
C LYS A 152 28.30 -4.44 -15.58
N GLU A 153 27.95 -3.31 -14.99
CA GLU A 153 26.91 -3.23 -13.97
C GLU A 153 25.54 -3.46 -14.65
N GLN A 154 25.00 -4.68 -14.52
CA GLN A 154 23.66 -4.99 -15.02
C GLN A 154 22.67 -4.87 -13.85
N THR A 155 21.99 -3.72 -13.77
CA THR A 155 20.85 -3.55 -12.86
C THR A 155 19.62 -4.22 -13.48
N THR A 156 19.24 -5.39 -12.98
CA THR A 156 17.95 -6.00 -13.32
C THR A 156 16.91 -5.57 -12.28
N ARG A 157 15.84 -4.92 -12.74
CA ARG A 157 14.72 -4.47 -11.91
C ARG A 157 13.53 -5.38 -12.16
N VAL A 158 13.14 -6.17 -11.17
CA VAL A 158 11.87 -6.93 -11.19
C VAL A 158 10.86 -6.14 -10.36
N GLU A 159 9.78 -5.70 -10.99
CA GLU A 159 8.66 -5.05 -10.31
C GLU A 159 7.48 -6.02 -10.28
N GLU A 160 7.15 -6.52 -9.11
CA GLU A 160 5.97 -7.34 -8.88
C GLU A 160 4.84 -6.46 -8.31
N ARG A 161 3.67 -6.54 -8.94
CA ARG A 161 2.46 -5.83 -8.49
C ARG A 161 1.41 -6.85 -8.10
N GLU A 162 0.95 -6.77 -6.86
CA GLU A 162 -0.13 -7.62 -6.34
C GLU A 162 -1.35 -6.77 -6.00
N HIS A 163 -2.52 -7.14 -6.52
CA HIS A 163 -3.78 -6.59 -6.00
C HIS A 163 -4.07 -7.17 -4.61
N VAL A 164 -4.46 -6.29 -3.68
CA VAL A 164 -4.83 -6.70 -2.32
C VAL A 164 -6.14 -6.06 -1.91
N LEU A 165 -6.89 -6.74 -1.05
CA LEU A 165 -8.08 -6.23 -0.40
C LEU A 165 -7.84 -6.22 1.11
N TYR A 166 -7.86 -5.04 1.70
CA TYR A 166 -7.94 -4.87 3.14
C TYR A 166 -9.41 -5.04 3.55
N VAL A 167 -9.64 -5.97 4.47
CA VAL A 167 -10.95 -6.22 5.06
C VAL A 167 -10.87 -5.72 6.50
N PHE A 168 -11.33 -4.49 6.73
CA PHE A 168 -11.38 -3.92 8.07
C PHE A 168 -12.57 -4.49 8.82
N ARG A 169 -12.34 -4.87 10.07
CA ARG A 169 -13.33 -5.49 10.95
C ARG A 169 -13.69 -4.54 12.09
N ARG A 170 -14.89 -4.69 12.65
CA ARG A 170 -15.38 -3.88 13.77
C ARG A 170 -14.81 -4.36 15.10
N THR A 171 -14.64 -5.67 15.25
CA THR A 171 -14.30 -6.30 16.53
C THR A 171 -12.89 -6.86 16.60
N ALA A 172 -12.13 -6.85 15.50
CA ALA A 172 -10.82 -7.49 15.41
C ALA A 172 -9.86 -6.78 14.46
N GLN A 173 -8.60 -7.25 14.42
CA GLN A 173 -7.60 -6.78 13.47
C GLN A 173 -8.05 -6.99 12.01
N PRO A 174 -7.59 -6.12 11.07
CA PRO A 174 -7.89 -6.29 9.66
C PRO A 174 -7.39 -7.62 9.11
N LEU A 175 -8.13 -8.14 8.13
CA LEU A 175 -7.67 -9.23 7.29
C LEU A 175 -7.11 -8.69 5.98
N LEU A 176 -6.19 -9.42 5.38
CA LEU A 176 -5.60 -9.10 4.09
C LEU A 176 -5.82 -10.26 3.12
N LEU A 177 -6.54 -9.99 2.03
CA LEU A 177 -6.71 -10.92 0.93
C LEU A 177 -5.80 -10.49 -0.22
N GLY A 178 -4.75 -11.27 -0.51
CA GLY A 178 -3.87 -11.07 -1.65
C GLY A 178 -4.36 -11.81 -2.88
N ALA A 179 -4.41 -11.14 -4.04
CA ALA A 179 -4.95 -11.71 -5.27
C ALA A 179 -4.21 -12.99 -5.69
N GLN A 180 -2.90 -13.05 -5.44
CA GLN A 180 -2.07 -14.19 -5.80
C GLN A 180 -1.88 -15.20 -4.65
N ARG A 181 -2.15 -14.76 -3.43
CA ARG A 181 -1.86 -15.54 -2.20
C ARG A 181 -3.05 -16.36 -1.70
N ALA A 182 -4.26 -16.03 -2.16
CA ALA A 182 -5.50 -16.73 -1.82
C ALA A 182 -5.78 -17.93 -2.74
N LYS A 183 -6.42 -18.95 -2.17
CA LYS A 183 -6.99 -20.10 -2.87
C LYS A 183 -8.48 -19.86 -3.08
N TYR A 184 -8.89 -19.87 -4.35
CA TYR A 184 -10.25 -19.51 -4.75
C TYR A 184 -11.22 -20.69 -4.86
N THR A 185 -10.84 -21.87 -4.36
CA THR A 185 -11.70 -23.06 -4.37
C THR A 185 -13.05 -22.83 -3.67
N GLY A 186 -13.09 -21.89 -2.71
CA GLY A 186 -14.32 -21.46 -2.04
C GLY A 186 -15.36 -20.75 -2.92
N LEU A 187 -15.01 -20.39 -4.16
CA LEU A 187 -15.96 -19.86 -5.13
C LEU A 187 -16.83 -20.96 -5.77
N GLY A 188 -16.39 -22.23 -5.73
CA GLY A 188 -17.15 -23.33 -6.33
C GLY A 188 -17.47 -23.10 -7.81
N GLU A 189 -18.75 -23.09 -8.16
CA GLU A 189 -19.23 -22.85 -9.53
C GLU A 189 -18.98 -21.42 -10.04
N GLU A 190 -18.71 -20.48 -9.14
CA GLU A 190 -18.41 -19.08 -9.46
C GLU A 190 -16.95 -18.86 -9.89
N LEU A 191 -16.13 -19.92 -9.87
CA LEU A 191 -14.71 -19.86 -10.22
C LEU A 191 -14.51 -19.35 -11.65
N ARG A 192 -13.61 -18.38 -11.78
CA ARG A 192 -13.21 -17.74 -13.03
C ARG A 192 -11.84 -18.24 -13.52
N PRO A 193 -11.52 -18.07 -14.82
CA PRO A 193 -10.30 -18.63 -15.41
C PRO A 193 -8.98 -18.07 -14.88
N THR A 194 -8.97 -16.86 -14.30
CA THR A 194 -7.73 -16.21 -13.84
C THR A 194 -7.82 -15.83 -12.36
N GLN A 195 -6.67 -15.77 -11.68
CA GLN A 195 -6.61 -15.35 -10.27
C GLN A 195 -7.17 -13.93 -10.08
N LEU A 196 -6.88 -13.02 -11.00
CA LEU A 196 -7.43 -11.66 -10.94
C LEU A 196 -8.95 -11.65 -11.08
N ALA A 197 -9.51 -12.43 -12.02
CA ALA A 197 -10.97 -12.53 -12.17
C ALA A 197 -11.63 -13.19 -10.94
N ASN A 198 -10.97 -14.17 -10.32
CA ASN A 198 -11.43 -14.76 -9.06
C ASN A 198 -11.38 -13.76 -7.89
N PHE A 199 -10.32 -12.96 -7.81
CA PHE A 199 -10.18 -11.89 -6.82
C PHE A 199 -11.30 -10.85 -6.96
N GLU A 200 -11.58 -10.41 -8.19
CA GLU A 200 -12.65 -9.46 -8.48
C GLU A 200 -14.03 -10.06 -8.17
N ARG A 201 -14.26 -11.33 -8.53
CA ARG A 201 -15.49 -12.02 -8.16
C ARG A 201 -15.67 -12.15 -6.64
N THR A 202 -14.58 -12.41 -5.92
CA THR A 202 -14.59 -12.45 -4.45
C THR A 202 -15.01 -11.10 -3.86
N ILE A 203 -14.48 -9.98 -4.40
CA ILE A 203 -14.89 -8.64 -3.98
C ILE A 203 -16.38 -8.39 -4.25
N GLU A 204 -16.88 -8.77 -5.43
CA GLU A 204 -18.30 -8.63 -5.77
C GLU A 204 -19.21 -9.38 -4.81
N LEU A 205 -18.86 -10.63 -4.48
CA LEU A 205 -19.62 -11.44 -3.53
C LEU A 205 -19.56 -10.87 -2.12
N LEU A 206 -18.38 -10.45 -1.63
CA LEU A 206 -18.26 -9.79 -0.32
C LEU A 206 -19.15 -8.55 -0.22
N ARG A 207 -19.17 -7.71 -1.26
CA ARG A 207 -20.03 -6.53 -1.32
C ARG A 207 -21.51 -6.86 -1.37
N SER A 208 -21.87 -7.98 -1.99
CA SER A 208 -23.26 -8.45 -2.07
C SER A 208 -23.75 -9.00 -0.73
N HIS A 209 -22.90 -9.73 0.00
CA HIS A 209 -23.21 -10.29 1.32
C HIS A 209 -23.12 -9.26 2.46
N ALA A 210 -22.28 -8.24 2.33
CA ALA A 210 -22.13 -7.16 3.30
C ALA A 210 -22.38 -5.78 2.67
N PRO A 211 -23.61 -5.49 2.23
CA PRO A 211 -23.94 -4.24 1.52
C PRO A 211 -23.80 -2.99 2.40
N PHE A 212 -23.79 -3.15 3.73
CA PHE A 212 -23.56 -2.09 4.70
C PHE A 212 -22.07 -1.74 4.89
N ALA A 213 -21.14 -2.58 4.43
CA ALA A 213 -19.71 -2.33 4.52
C ALA A 213 -19.25 -1.57 3.25
N PRO A 214 -18.87 -0.28 3.34
CA PRO A 214 -18.46 0.49 2.18
C PRO A 214 -17.21 -0.09 1.53
N TYR A 215 -17.16 0.01 0.19
CA TYR A 215 -16.04 -0.40 -0.63
C TYR A 215 -15.36 0.81 -1.26
N ASP A 216 -14.04 0.89 -1.17
CA ASP A 216 -13.23 1.94 -1.80
C ASP A 216 -12.02 1.34 -2.52
N ALA A 217 -11.76 1.81 -3.74
CA ALA A 217 -10.68 1.34 -4.60
C ALA A 217 -9.72 2.45 -5.04
N ARG A 218 -9.77 3.64 -4.42
CA ARG A 218 -8.95 4.79 -4.84
C ARG A 218 -7.45 4.53 -4.76
N LEU A 219 -7.03 3.60 -3.89
CA LEU A 219 -5.62 3.23 -3.75
C LEU A 219 -5.08 2.39 -4.92
N VAL A 220 -5.95 1.87 -5.80
CA VAL A 220 -5.52 1.13 -7.00
C VAL A 220 -4.83 2.05 -8.01
N THR A 221 -5.32 3.28 -8.16
CA THR A 221 -4.80 4.26 -9.12
C THR A 221 -3.87 5.30 -8.49
N LEU A 222 -3.80 5.33 -7.15
CA LEU A 222 -2.98 6.30 -6.42
C LEU A 222 -1.50 6.09 -6.71
N ARG A 223 -0.80 7.20 -6.98
CA ARG A 223 0.65 7.20 -7.16
C ARG A 223 1.32 7.19 -5.78
N THR A 224 1.55 6.00 -5.24
CA THR A 224 2.30 5.85 -3.98
C THR A 224 3.81 5.95 -4.22
N PRO A 225 4.56 6.68 -3.37
CA PRO A 225 6.01 6.62 -3.39
C PRO A 225 6.48 5.20 -3.03
N GLN A 226 7.56 4.75 -3.66
CA GLN A 226 8.33 3.60 -3.15
C GLN A 226 8.83 3.97 -1.75
N SER A 227 8.58 3.15 -0.74
CA SER A 227 9.09 3.37 0.63
C SER A 227 9.74 2.10 1.18
N HIS A 228 10.75 2.30 2.04
CA HIS A 228 11.65 1.33 2.67
C HIS A 228 12.54 0.51 1.72
N LEU A 229 13.75 1.03 1.48
CA LEU A 229 14.91 0.23 1.04
C LEU A 229 15.26 -0.74 2.17
N SER A 230 15.10 -2.04 1.92
CA SER A 230 15.81 -3.06 2.70
C SER A 230 17.03 -3.50 1.91
N VAL A 231 18.23 -3.21 2.44
CA VAL A 231 19.50 -3.67 1.86
C VAL A 231 19.80 -5.02 2.49
N SER A 232 19.78 -6.09 1.69
CA SER A 232 20.28 -7.38 2.14
C SER A 232 21.81 -7.43 2.04
N ALA A 233 22.45 -8.21 2.92
CA ALA A 233 23.90 -8.32 3.03
C ALA A 233 24.64 -8.93 1.80
N ARG A 234 23.95 -9.12 0.66
CA ARG A 234 24.51 -9.65 -0.60
C ARG A 234 24.35 -8.71 -1.80
N GLY A 235 24.08 -7.42 -1.59
CA GLY A 235 23.94 -6.45 -2.70
C GLY A 235 22.60 -6.54 -3.44
N GLN A 236 21.60 -7.21 -2.84
CA GLN A 236 20.23 -7.27 -3.34
C GLN A 236 19.38 -6.29 -2.51
N GLU A 237 18.80 -5.27 -3.15
CA GLU A 237 17.91 -4.29 -2.52
C GLU A 237 16.46 -4.65 -2.83
N THR A 238 15.64 -4.87 -1.80
CA THR A 238 14.18 -5.06 -1.96
C THR A 238 13.47 -3.84 -1.39
N VAL A 239 12.67 -3.17 -2.21
CA VAL A 239 11.83 -2.02 -1.81
C VAL A 239 10.37 -2.44 -1.86
N SER A 240 9.68 -2.41 -0.72
CA SER A 240 8.27 -2.78 -0.61
C SER A 240 7.39 -1.59 -0.24
N SER A 241 6.43 -1.25 -1.10
CA SER A 241 5.48 -0.18 -0.81
C SER A 241 4.43 -0.56 0.24
N ALA A 242 4.43 -1.79 0.75
CA ALA A 242 3.38 -2.32 1.62
C ALA A 242 3.14 -1.42 2.84
N GLY A 243 4.18 -1.02 3.58
CA GLY A 243 4.03 -0.17 4.76
C GLY A 243 3.41 1.20 4.46
N GLY A 244 3.75 1.81 3.31
CA GLY A 244 3.12 3.06 2.87
C GLY A 244 1.65 2.89 2.49
N VAL A 245 1.33 1.78 1.79
CA VAL A 245 -0.05 1.45 1.40
C VAL A 245 -0.90 1.07 2.62
N ASP A 246 -0.33 0.39 3.62
CA ASP A 246 -0.99 0.00 4.87
C ASP A 246 -1.50 1.24 5.61
N VAL A 247 -0.66 2.27 5.75
CA VAL A 247 -1.05 3.55 6.35
C VAL A 247 -2.21 4.20 5.57
N LEU A 248 -2.12 4.24 4.23
CA LEU A 248 -3.16 4.86 3.41
C LEU A 248 -4.47 4.06 3.43
N ALA A 249 -4.42 2.73 3.53
CA ALA A 249 -5.60 1.89 3.68
C ALA A 249 -6.32 2.18 5.01
N HIS A 250 -5.57 2.34 6.11
CA HIS A 250 -6.14 2.74 7.41
C HIS A 250 -6.72 4.15 7.36
N VAL A 251 -6.07 5.09 6.67
CA VAL A 251 -6.60 6.44 6.45
C VAL A 251 -7.96 6.40 5.76
N VAL A 252 -8.10 5.61 4.69
CA VAL A 252 -9.38 5.43 3.99
C VAL A 252 -10.42 4.80 4.93
N ALA A 253 -10.06 3.75 5.66
CA ALA A 253 -10.96 3.10 6.61
C ALA A 253 -11.43 4.06 7.71
N MET A 254 -10.54 4.86 8.30
CA MET A 254 -10.87 5.88 9.29
C MET A 254 -11.81 6.95 8.75
N ALA A 255 -11.68 7.32 7.46
CA ALA A 255 -12.58 8.28 6.83
C ALA A 255 -13.97 7.69 6.58
N LEU A 256 -14.05 6.48 6.01
CA LEU A 256 -15.32 5.78 5.76
C LEU A 256 -16.10 5.53 7.05
N SER A 257 -15.38 5.27 8.14
CA SER A 257 -15.95 4.96 9.44
C SER A 257 -16.23 6.17 10.33
N ARG A 258 -16.01 7.41 9.85
CA ARG A 258 -16.57 8.63 10.47
C ARG A 258 -18.01 8.90 10.01
N SER A 259 -18.45 8.20 8.96
CA SER A 259 -19.80 8.29 8.41
C SER A 259 -20.78 7.27 9.04
N GLY A 260 -20.37 6.51 10.07
CA GLY A 260 -21.18 5.53 10.83
C GLY A 260 -20.46 5.00 12.09
N GLU A 261 -21.14 4.32 13.04
CA GLU A 261 -20.59 3.84 14.33
C GLU A 261 -19.36 2.92 14.18
N ASN A 262 -18.31 3.11 15.02
CA ASN A 262 -16.95 2.64 14.72
C ASN A 262 -16.01 2.45 15.96
N PRO A 263 -15.22 1.36 16.04
CA PRO A 263 -14.17 1.11 17.06
C PRO A 263 -12.99 2.11 17.08
N TYR A 264 -12.71 2.85 16.00
CA TYR A 264 -11.60 3.84 15.99
C TYR A 264 -11.98 5.20 16.61
N ARG A 265 -13.17 5.32 17.22
CA ARG A 265 -13.62 6.56 17.84
C ARG A 265 -12.78 6.93 19.08
N ASP A 266 -12.22 5.93 19.74
CA ASP A 266 -11.44 6.08 20.97
C ASP A 266 -9.94 6.33 20.73
N ALA A 267 -9.48 6.35 19.48
CA ALA A 267 -8.09 6.64 19.11
C ALA A 267 -7.80 8.14 18.94
N ARG A 268 -8.68 9.03 19.44
CA ARG A 268 -8.58 10.49 19.27
C ARG A 268 -7.78 11.21 20.33
#